data_AF-S4ADT6-F1
#
_entry.id   AF-S4ADT6-F1
#
_cell.length_a   1.000
_cell.length_b   1.000
_cell.length_c   1.000
_cell.angle_alpha   90.00
_cell.angle_beta   90.00
_cell.angle_gamma   90.00
#
_symmetry.space_group_name_H-M   'P 1'
#
loop_
_entity.id
_entity.type
_entity.pdbx_description
1 polymer ?
#
loop_
_entity_poly.entity_id
_entity_poly.type
_entity_poly.pdbx_seq_one_letter_code
_entity_poly.pdbx_strand_id
1 'polypeptide(L)'
;MTGTTYPELAAAQACLRLLHTARAALDGPVTAQTAALLAVPIADADEALRRAGLAGNEAELLNRIYDLAPHGPTPLSADAAHPPADTSAHPPADTRALPPADAPAPPPADTAGPTSAPAPRREGSLR
;
A
#
# COMPACT_ATOMS: atom_id res chain seq x y z
N MET A 1 -6.42 18.61 32.07
CA MET A 1 -6.37 17.15 31.88
C MET A 1 -7.70 16.57 32.33
N THR A 2 -8.72 16.62 31.48
CA THR A 2 -10.01 15.99 31.78
C THR A 2 -9.85 14.48 31.60
N GLY A 3 -9.86 13.73 32.70
CA GLY A 3 -9.88 12.27 32.64
C GLY A 3 -11.08 11.83 31.82
N THR A 4 -10.84 11.12 30.72
CA THR A 4 -11.89 10.50 29.91
C THR A 4 -12.73 9.61 30.79
N THR A 5 -14.03 9.86 30.90
CA THR A 5 -14.90 9.01 31.69
C THR A 5 -15.17 7.70 30.93
N TYR A 6 -15.36 6.60 31.66
CA TYR A 6 -15.67 5.29 31.08
C TYR A 6 -16.83 5.29 30.04
N PRO A 7 -17.98 5.98 30.28
CA PRO A 7 -19.06 6.02 29.30
C PRO A 7 -18.69 6.79 28.01
N GLU A 8 -17.90 7.87 28.10
CA GLU A 8 -17.43 8.63 26.93
C GLU A 8 -16.53 7.77 26.03
N LEU A 9 -15.63 6.99 26.64
CA LEU A 9 -14.76 6.07 25.91
C LEU A 9 -15.56 4.95 25.23
N ALA A 10 -16.55 4.38 25.92
CA ALA A 10 -17.44 3.37 25.35
C ALA A 10 -18.25 3.92 24.16
N ALA A 11 -18.70 5.18 24.23
CA ALA A 11 -19.41 5.85 23.14
C ALA A 11 -18.51 6.06 21.92
N ALA A 12 -17.31 6.61 22.10
CA ALA A 12 -16.33 6.79 21.02
C ALA A 12 -15.98 5.45 20.33
N GLN A 13 -15.78 4.38 21.12
CA GLN A 13 -15.54 3.05 20.58
C GLN A 13 -16.74 2.47 19.82
N ALA A 14 -17.97 2.71 20.27
CA ALA A 14 -19.17 2.28 19.55
C ALA A 14 -19.27 2.97 18.18
N CYS A 15 -18.99 4.29 18.12
CA CYS A 15 -18.94 5.03 16.85
C CYS A 15 -17.86 4.48 15.89
N LEU A 16 -16.64 4.22 16.38
CA LEU A 16 -15.58 3.66 15.54
C LEU A 16 -15.93 2.26 15.01
N ARG A 17 -16.55 1.41 15.84
CA ARG A 17 -17.05 0.10 15.41
C ARG A 17 -18.11 0.23 14.33
N LEU A 18 -19.10 1.12 14.51
CA LEU A 18 -20.11 1.40 13.51
C LEU A 18 -19.48 1.82 12.17
N LEU A 19 -18.51 2.73 12.18
CA LEU A 19 -17.82 3.18 10.97
C LEU A 19 -17.06 2.04 10.27
N HIS A 20 -16.37 1.19 11.03
CA HIS A 20 -15.70 0.02 10.46
C HIS A 20 -16.69 -0.98 9.85
N THR A 21 -17.81 -1.25 10.52
CA THR A 21 -18.85 -2.14 9.99
C THR A 21 -19.53 -1.54 8.76
N ALA A 22 -19.83 -0.24 8.77
CA ALA A 22 -20.34 0.46 7.60
C ALA A 22 -19.38 0.34 6.42
N ARG A 23 -18.08 0.56 6.65
CA ARG A 23 -17.06 0.40 5.60
C ARG A 23 -17.03 -1.02 5.04
N ALA A 24 -17.05 -2.04 5.90
CA ALA A 24 -17.06 -3.44 5.45
C ALA A 24 -18.35 -3.81 4.70
N ALA A 25 -19.50 -3.30 5.15
CA ALA A 25 -20.80 -3.56 4.53
C ALA A 25 -20.95 -2.86 3.17
N LEU A 26 -20.31 -1.70 2.99
CA LEU A 26 -20.33 -0.88 1.78
C LEU A 26 -19.23 -1.25 0.77
N ASP A 27 -18.36 -2.22 1.07
CA ASP A 27 -17.31 -2.70 0.16
C ASP A 27 -17.88 -3.46 -1.07
N GLY A 28 -19.18 -3.75 -1.06
CA GLY A 28 -19.92 -4.36 -2.17
C GLY A 28 -21.21 -3.59 -2.52
N PRO A 29 -22.06 -4.17 -3.40
CA PRO A 29 -23.31 -3.53 -3.78
C PRO A 29 -24.24 -3.35 -2.57
N VAL A 30 -24.72 -2.12 -2.38
CA VAL A 30 -25.63 -1.77 -1.29
C VAL A 30 -27.01 -2.35 -1.57
N THR A 31 -27.47 -3.21 -0.66
CA THR A 31 -28.77 -3.88 -0.73
C THR A 31 -29.59 -3.61 0.53
N ALA A 32 -30.85 -4.04 0.55
CA ALA A 32 -31.67 -4.03 1.77
C ALA A 32 -31.01 -4.83 2.91
N GLN A 33 -30.31 -5.92 2.59
CA GLN A 33 -29.51 -6.70 3.53
C GLN A 33 -28.34 -5.87 4.09
N THR A 34 -27.67 -5.06 3.28
CA THR A 34 -26.61 -4.14 3.75
C THR A 34 -27.15 -3.15 4.78
N ALA A 35 -28.34 -2.59 4.56
CA ALA A 35 -28.99 -1.70 5.54
C ALA A 35 -29.37 -2.42 6.84
N ALA A 36 -29.87 -3.66 6.74
CA ALA A 36 -30.22 -4.47 7.91
C ALA A 36 -29.00 -4.81 8.79
N LEU A 37 -27.82 -5.02 8.19
CA LEU A 37 -26.57 -5.30 8.92
C LEU A 37 -26.09 -4.11 9.77
N LEU A 38 -26.47 -2.88 9.41
CA LEU A 38 -26.09 -1.67 10.15
C LEU A 38 -27.07 -1.30 11.26
N ALA A 39 -28.27 -1.87 11.29
CA ALA A 39 -29.31 -1.52 12.26
C ALA A 39 -28.86 -1.70 13.71
N VAL A 40 -28.19 -2.83 14.02
CA VAL A 40 -27.70 -3.13 15.37
C VAL A 40 -26.51 -2.21 15.75
N PRO A 41 -25.44 -2.07 14.94
CA PRO A 41 -24.37 -1.12 15.21
C PRO A 41 -24.82 0.34 15.39
N ILE A 42 -25.84 0.78 14.64
CA ILE A 42 -26.41 2.13 14.78
C ILE A 42 -27.09 2.28 16.15
N ALA A 43 -27.96 1.35 16.52
CA ALA A 43 -28.67 1.38 17.79
C ALA A 43 -27.70 1.34 19.00
N ASP A 44 -26.64 0.55 18.90
CA ASP A 44 -25.60 0.46 19.93
C ASP A 44 -24.81 1.78 20.07
N ALA A 45 -24.46 2.43 18.96
CA ALA A 45 -23.77 3.71 18.97
C ALA A 45 -24.66 4.81 19.57
N ASP A 46 -25.93 4.90 19.16
CA ASP A 46 -26.89 5.87 19.67
C ASP A 46 -27.10 5.72 21.18
N GLU A 47 -27.23 4.49 21.66
CA GLU A 47 -27.40 4.20 23.08
C GLU A 47 -26.15 4.55 23.90
N ALA A 48 -24.96 4.26 23.38
CA ALA A 48 -23.71 4.64 24.04
C ALA A 48 -23.54 6.16 24.10
N LEU A 49 -23.89 6.88 23.03
CA LEU A 49 -23.88 8.35 22.97
C LEU A 49 -24.85 8.96 23.99
N ARG A 50 -26.08 8.42 24.08
CA ARG A 50 -27.05 8.85 25.10
C ARG A 50 -26.52 8.63 26.53
N ARG A 51 -25.94 7.46 26.80
CA ARG A 51 -25.36 7.13 28.12
C ARG A 51 -24.18 8.02 28.50
N ALA A 52 -23.39 8.45 27.52
CA ALA A 52 -22.28 9.37 27.73
C ALA A 52 -22.70 10.85 27.80
N GLY A 53 -23.97 11.18 27.54
CA GLY A 53 -24.41 12.57 27.41
C GLY A 53 -23.84 13.27 26.17
N LEU A 54 -23.38 12.51 25.18
CA LEU A 54 -22.76 13.00 23.94
C LEU A 54 -23.75 13.07 22.76
N ALA A 55 -25.00 12.61 22.95
CA ALA A 55 -26.03 12.74 21.94
C ALA A 55 -26.31 14.23 21.65
N GLY A 56 -26.06 14.67 20.41
CA GLY A 56 -26.16 16.08 20.00
C GLY A 56 -25.00 16.97 20.46
N ASN A 57 -23.88 16.38 20.91
CA ASN A 57 -22.65 17.10 21.23
C ASN A 57 -21.47 16.53 20.41
N GLU A 58 -21.46 16.87 19.13
CA GLU A 58 -20.49 16.36 18.16
C GLU A 58 -19.07 16.86 18.46
N ALA A 59 -18.90 18.06 19.00
CA ALA A 59 -17.59 18.63 19.29
C ALA A 59 -16.83 17.82 20.34
N GLU A 60 -17.50 17.46 21.45
CA GLU A 60 -16.89 16.62 22.49
C GLU A 60 -16.65 15.19 21.99
N LEU A 61 -17.58 14.64 21.21
CA LEU A 61 -17.40 13.32 20.59
C LEU A 61 -16.17 13.28 19.67
N LEU A 62 -15.99 14.29 18.82
CA LEU A 62 -14.86 14.36 17.89
C LEU A 62 -13.53 14.48 18.63
N ASN A 63 -13.47 15.28 19.69
CA ASN A 63 -12.30 15.35 20.56
C ASN A 63 -11.96 13.97 21.15
N ARG A 64 -12.97 13.23 21.64
CA ARG A 64 -12.77 11.88 22.18
C ARG A 64 -12.28 10.88 21.14
N ILE A 65 -12.81 10.94 19.92
CA ILE A 65 -12.34 10.08 18.82
C ILE A 65 -10.89 10.42 18.46
N TYR A 66 -10.52 11.71 18.46
CA TYR A 66 -9.15 12.15 18.18
C TYR A 66 -8.16 11.68 19.27
N ASP A 67 -8.57 11.72 20.53
CA ASP A 67 -7.79 11.18 21.66
C ASP A 67 -7.61 9.65 21.57
N LEU A 68 -8.60 8.94 20.99
CA LEU A 68 -8.60 7.48 20.84
C LEU A 68 -7.84 6.99 19.62
N ALA A 69 -7.78 7.81 18.57
CA ALA A 69 -7.07 7.46 17.35
C ALA A 69 -5.60 7.23 17.70
N PRO A 70 -5.01 6.08 17.37
CA PRO A 70 -3.57 5.92 17.52
C PRO A 70 -2.93 7.07 16.76
N HIS A 71 -2.18 7.92 17.46
CA HIS A 71 -1.36 8.93 16.81
C HIS A 71 -0.58 8.20 15.73
N GLY A 72 -0.85 8.55 14.47
CA GLY A 72 -0.26 7.86 13.31
C GLY A 72 1.24 7.72 13.50
N PRO A 73 1.87 6.68 12.91
CA PRO A 73 3.27 6.36 13.16
C PRO A 73 4.07 7.66 13.12
N THR A 74 4.69 8.00 14.24
CA THR A 74 5.71 9.04 14.31
C THR A 74 6.58 8.80 13.09
N PRO A 75 6.71 9.75 12.14
CA PRO A 75 7.56 9.52 10.98
C PRO A 75 8.91 9.12 11.55
N LEU A 76 9.29 7.87 11.28
CA LEU A 76 10.56 7.30 11.73
C LEU A 76 11.61 8.35 11.42
N SER A 77 12.23 8.88 12.47
CA SER A 77 13.40 9.75 12.34
C SER A 77 14.32 9.06 11.35
N ALA A 78 14.39 9.61 10.13
CA ALA A 78 15.29 9.20 9.07
C ALA A 78 16.73 9.63 9.41
N ASP A 79 17.12 9.44 10.67
CA ASP A 79 18.40 9.77 11.26
C ASP A 79 19.05 8.54 11.94
N ALA A 80 18.32 7.42 12.07
CA ALA A 80 18.87 6.16 12.55
C ALA A 80 19.21 5.16 11.41
N ALA A 81 19.28 5.62 10.17
CA ALA A 81 19.70 4.83 9.02
C ALA A 81 20.69 5.60 8.15
N HIS A 82 21.78 6.08 8.76
CA HIS A 82 23.00 6.34 8.01
C HIS A 82 23.76 5.01 7.92
N PRO A 83 23.88 4.36 6.74
CA PRO A 83 24.91 3.35 6.57
C PRO A 83 26.27 4.05 6.68
N PRO A 84 27.29 3.51 7.37
CA PRO A 84 28.63 4.05 7.24
C PRO A 84 29.03 3.93 5.77
N ALA A 85 29.34 5.09 5.19
CA ALA A 85 29.96 5.22 3.91
C ALA A 85 31.34 4.54 3.94
N ASP A 86 31.42 3.28 3.54
CA ASP A 86 32.68 2.70 3.06
C ASP A 86 32.73 2.83 1.54
N THR A 87 33.00 4.06 1.09
CA THR A 87 33.55 4.29 -0.24
C THR A 87 34.69 5.28 -0.09
N SER A 88 35.88 4.76 0.19
CA SER A 88 37.10 5.05 -0.59
C SER A 88 38.34 4.63 0.20
N ALA A 89 38.84 3.43 -0.08
CA ALA A 89 40.25 3.10 0.10
C ALA A 89 40.74 2.26 -1.10
N HIS A 90 41.11 2.97 -2.17
CA HIS A 90 42.36 2.77 -2.92
C HIS A 90 42.75 1.34 -3.39
N PRO A 91 42.76 1.05 -4.71
CA PRO A 91 43.70 0.11 -5.31
C PRO A 91 44.77 0.87 -6.13
N PRO A 92 46.06 0.54 -5.98
CA PRO A 92 46.61 -0.35 -6.99
C PRO A 92 47.49 -1.43 -6.36
N ALA A 93 47.14 -2.70 -6.61
CA ALA A 93 48.15 -3.74 -6.60
C ALA A 93 48.82 -3.73 -7.98
N ASP A 94 50.00 -3.11 -8.01
CA ASP A 94 51.01 -3.36 -9.02
C ASP A 94 51.39 -4.85 -8.95
N THR A 95 51.04 -5.64 -9.97
CA THR A 95 51.67 -6.95 -10.18
C THR A 95 51.88 -7.12 -11.68
N ARG A 96 53.13 -6.88 -12.08
CA ARG A 96 53.64 -7.15 -13.43
C ARG A 96 53.55 -8.65 -13.73
N ALA A 97 52.80 -8.96 -14.80
CA ALA A 97 53.07 -9.91 -15.88
C ALA A 97 53.40 -11.39 -15.57
N LEU A 98 52.64 -12.30 -16.19
CA LEU A 98 53.11 -13.36 -17.11
C LEU A 98 51.94 -13.79 -18.06
N PRO A 99 52.19 -14.28 -19.30
CA PRO A 99 51.24 -14.28 -20.43
C PRO A 99 50.67 -15.71 -20.74
N PRO A 100 49.97 -15.97 -21.88
CA PRO A 100 48.68 -16.70 -21.91
C PRO A 100 48.81 -18.22 -22.12
N ALA A 101 47.79 -18.97 -21.70
CA ALA A 101 47.59 -20.37 -22.11
C ALA A 101 46.17 -20.57 -22.63
N ASP A 102 46.07 -20.47 -23.96
CA ASP A 102 45.25 -21.25 -24.89
C ASP A 102 44.16 -22.17 -24.31
N ALA A 103 42.89 -21.78 -24.52
CA ALA A 103 41.78 -22.72 -24.72
C ALA A 103 40.63 -22.01 -25.45
N PRO A 104 40.25 -22.41 -26.67
CA PRO A 104 39.10 -21.84 -27.36
C PRO A 104 37.80 -22.41 -26.79
N ALA A 105 36.92 -21.55 -26.28
CA ALA A 105 35.53 -21.89 -26.00
C ALA A 105 34.67 -21.69 -27.28
N PRO A 106 33.72 -22.59 -27.57
CA PRO A 106 32.99 -22.63 -28.84
C PRO A 106 31.99 -21.46 -29.01
N PRO A 107 31.71 -21.02 -30.25
CA PRO A 107 30.73 -19.96 -30.52
C PRO A 107 29.29 -20.46 -30.35
N PRO A 108 28.37 -19.66 -29.77
CA PRO A 108 26.95 -19.99 -29.73
C PRO A 108 26.26 -19.71 -31.08
N ALA A 109 25.63 -20.77 -31.59
CA ALA A 109 24.47 -20.89 -32.48
C ALA A 109 24.18 -19.81 -33.55
N ASP A 110 24.25 -20.28 -34.80
CA ASP A 110 23.62 -19.77 -36.01
C ASP A 110 22.26 -19.10 -35.77
N THR A 111 22.21 -17.79 -36.03
CA THR A 111 21.00 -17.14 -36.54
C THR A 111 21.04 -17.25 -38.07
N ALA A 112 20.54 -18.35 -38.62
CA ALA A 112 20.34 -18.47 -40.07
C ALA A 112 19.30 -19.54 -40.43
N GLY A 113 18.14 -19.07 -40.89
CA GLY A 113 17.36 -19.76 -41.91
C GLY A 113 15.87 -19.38 -41.94
N PRO A 114 15.20 -19.35 -43.12
CA PRO A 114 15.71 -19.65 -44.46
C PRO A 114 15.58 -18.51 -45.47
N THR A 115 16.56 -18.46 -46.36
CA THR A 115 16.54 -17.86 -47.69
C THR A 115 15.57 -18.61 -48.59
N SER A 116 14.65 -17.92 -49.27
CA SER A 116 14.33 -18.19 -50.70
C SER A 116 13.34 -17.18 -51.28
N ALA A 117 13.77 -16.47 -52.32
CA ALA A 117 12.95 -15.72 -53.28
C ALA A 117 12.89 -16.53 -54.61
N PRO A 118 12.31 -16.06 -55.74
CA PRO A 118 11.11 -15.25 -56.01
C PRO A 118 10.18 -15.91 -57.08
N ALA A 119 8.99 -15.33 -57.36
CA ALA A 119 8.18 -15.63 -58.56
C ALA A 119 7.40 -14.38 -59.06
N PRO A 120 6.98 -14.32 -60.34
CA PRO A 120 7.17 -13.12 -61.17
C PRO A 120 5.95 -12.19 -61.36
N ARG A 121 6.27 -11.02 -61.92
CA ARG A 121 5.42 -9.90 -62.39
C ARG A 121 4.24 -10.31 -63.29
N ARG A 122 3.10 -9.61 -63.12
CA ARG A 122 2.20 -9.05 -64.16
C ARG A 122 1.38 -7.90 -63.55
N GLU A 123 1.65 -6.64 -63.91
CA GLU A 123 1.02 -5.86 -65.00
C GLU A 123 -0.39 -5.32 -64.67
N GLY A 124 -0.49 -3.99 -64.58
CA GLY A 124 -1.62 -3.19 -65.05
C GLY A 124 -2.86 -3.10 -64.13
N SER A 125 -3.11 -1.93 -63.56
CA SER A 125 -3.97 -0.93 -64.22
C SER A 125 -4.39 0.14 -63.22
N LEU A 126 -3.96 1.38 -63.48
CA LEU A 126 -4.65 2.56 -62.98
C LEU A 126 -5.99 2.68 -63.70
N ARG A 127 -7.08 2.78 -62.95
CA ARG A 127 -8.19 3.69 -63.25
C ARG A 127 -9.09 3.89 -62.04
#